data_AF-A0AAP0J8Q5-F1
#
_entry.id   AF-A0AAP0J8Q5-F1
#
_cell.length_a   1.000
_cell.length_b   1.000
_cell.length_c   1.000
_cell.angle_alpha   90.00
_cell.angle_beta   90.00
_cell.angle_gamma   90.00
#
_symmetry.space_group_name_H-M   'P 1'
#
loop_
_entity.id
_entity.type
_entity.pdbx_description
1 polymer ?
#
loop_
_entity_poly.entity_id
_entity_poly.type
_entity_poly.pdbx_seq_one_letter_code
_entity_poly.pdbx_strand_id
1 'polypeptide(L)'
;MLKWEGAFHHWCHWVFSKRFLVEKILRTIPDVGKIYLLIQAKDNDAALDRLKNEIINKELFKCLQQTHGRFYQAFMSTKLIPVAGNVCESSDLGIHPSLVNEIASEVDIIINSAATTTFDERYDVALDINTKGPSRLLSFAKKCNKLGLFMHVSTAYVNGKREGRILEKPFSIGDNLAKEIARKSKTYSRSYQMLDIEAELKMALNARESFGDDEATQKMKEMGLERARNFGWDDTYEFTKAMGEMLLNETIGDTPVVIVRPSIIEGTYKEPYPGWIEGFRMLDPLVLWHGRGRLTGFPVDSNGVFDVVPADMVVNAMVAAASSKLSSMRLRSGIDVYHVASSAVNPLGTEELFGFSLEHFKTFPYKNSKGMPINIEKLKLFNSVEDFNSHVEEVGETSTGSTSQRFKKKLIEQSKHLAKIYQPYTFYKGRFDNTNTQKLIDKMSEEERKSFGFDVRSIDWKDYICYTHLPGLRRNVLMGR
;
A
#
# COMPACT_ATOMS: atom_id res chain seq x y z
N MET A 1 16.41 -28.18 -5.08
CA MET A 1 17.12 -26.88 -5.15
C MET A 1 16.34 -26.00 -6.14
N LEU A 2 15.32 -25.28 -5.66
CA LEU A 2 14.44 -24.46 -6.50
C LEU A 2 15.11 -23.08 -6.71
N LYS A 3 15.41 -22.73 -7.97
CA LYS A 3 15.92 -21.41 -8.38
C LYS A 3 14.83 -20.35 -8.16
N TRP A 4 14.88 -19.69 -7.00
CA TRP A 4 14.07 -18.50 -6.66
C TRP A 4 14.84 -17.19 -6.92
N GLU A 5 15.71 -17.18 -7.93
CA GLU A 5 16.74 -16.14 -8.10
C GLU A 5 16.27 -14.89 -8.87
N GLY A 6 15.05 -14.88 -9.42
CA GLY A 6 14.50 -13.72 -10.14
C GLY A 6 13.44 -12.90 -9.40
N ALA A 7 12.98 -13.36 -8.23
CA ALA A 7 11.80 -12.75 -7.60
C ALA A 7 12.09 -11.41 -6.89
N PHE A 8 13.33 -11.13 -6.48
CA PHE A 8 13.61 -10.00 -5.57
C PHE A 8 13.41 -8.61 -6.17
N HIS A 9 13.37 -8.45 -7.50
CA HIS A 9 13.29 -7.13 -8.14
C HIS A 9 11.87 -6.67 -8.52
N HIS A 10 10.81 -7.42 -8.17
CA HIS A 10 9.42 -7.09 -8.52
C HIS A 10 8.46 -7.26 -7.32
N TRP A 11 8.88 -6.87 -6.11
CA TRP A 11 8.01 -6.87 -4.93
C TRP A 11 7.55 -5.46 -4.59
N CYS A 12 6.61 -4.94 -5.36
CA CYS A 12 5.65 -3.91 -4.94
C CYS A 12 4.58 -3.71 -6.02
N HIS A 13 3.84 -4.76 -6.36
CA HIS A 13 2.59 -4.61 -7.10
C HIS A 13 1.43 -4.61 -6.11
N TRP A 14 1.10 -3.44 -5.56
CA TRP A 14 -0.13 -3.25 -4.79
C TRP A 14 -1.36 -3.22 -5.73
N VAL A 15 -1.72 -4.39 -6.24
CA VAL A 15 -3.01 -4.67 -6.91
C VAL A 15 -4.09 -5.05 -5.87
N PHE A 16 -3.72 -5.09 -4.59
CA PHE A 16 -4.45 -5.74 -3.50
C PHE A 16 -5.77 -5.07 -3.12
N SER A 17 -5.75 -3.78 -2.77
CA SER A 17 -6.95 -3.08 -2.26
C SER A 17 -8.07 -2.99 -3.29
N LYS A 18 -7.74 -2.88 -4.58
CA LYS A 18 -8.71 -2.75 -5.68
C LYS A 18 -9.61 -3.96 -5.80
N ARG A 19 -9.05 -5.17 -5.70
CA ARG A 19 -9.83 -6.40 -5.89
C ARG A 19 -10.76 -6.67 -4.71
N PHE A 20 -10.33 -6.38 -3.48
CA PHE A 20 -11.23 -6.45 -2.33
C PHE A 20 -12.36 -5.44 -2.40
N LEU A 21 -12.07 -4.23 -2.88
CA LEU A 21 -13.12 -3.23 -3.06
C LEU A 21 -14.16 -3.70 -4.08
N VAL A 22 -13.71 -4.27 -5.21
CA VAL A 22 -14.62 -4.86 -6.20
C VAL A 22 -15.41 -6.03 -5.59
N GLU A 23 -14.75 -6.95 -4.87
CA GLU A 23 -15.41 -8.06 -4.18
C GLU A 23 -16.47 -7.56 -3.20
N LYS A 24 -16.11 -6.60 -2.34
CA LYS A 24 -17.02 -6.00 -1.35
C LYS A 24 -18.21 -5.35 -2.02
N ILE A 25 -17.99 -4.50 -3.02
CA ILE A 25 -19.08 -3.81 -3.74
C ILE A 25 -20.03 -4.84 -4.37
N LEU A 26 -19.51 -5.84 -5.08
CA LEU A 26 -20.34 -6.86 -5.70
C LEU A 26 -21.12 -7.71 -4.69
N ARG A 27 -20.53 -7.96 -3.51
CA ARG A 27 -21.15 -8.78 -2.45
C ARG A 27 -22.16 -8.01 -1.61
N THR A 28 -21.91 -6.74 -1.32
CA THR A 28 -22.72 -5.97 -0.35
C THR A 28 -23.54 -4.85 -0.98
N ILE A 29 -23.33 -4.54 -2.26
CA ILE A 29 -24.06 -3.52 -3.02
C ILE A 29 -24.55 -4.16 -4.34
N PRO A 30 -25.49 -5.14 -4.29
CA PRO A 30 -25.91 -5.89 -5.47
C PRO A 30 -26.57 -5.02 -6.56
N ASP A 31 -27.12 -3.86 -6.15
CA ASP A 31 -27.74 -2.87 -7.02
C ASP A 31 -26.74 -2.03 -7.82
N VAL A 32 -25.43 -2.18 -7.58
CA VAL A 32 -24.39 -1.54 -8.41
C VAL A 32 -24.64 -1.86 -9.89
N GLY A 33 -24.77 -0.85 -10.74
CA GLY A 33 -25.05 -1.05 -12.16
C GLY A 33 -23.90 -1.75 -12.87
N LYS A 34 -22.80 -0.99 -13.06
CA LYS A 34 -21.56 -1.44 -13.69
C LYS A 34 -20.36 -0.93 -12.89
N ILE A 35 -19.23 -1.64 -12.99
CA ILE A 35 -17.92 -1.23 -12.52
C ILE A 35 -17.00 -1.22 -13.74
N TYR A 36 -16.67 -0.02 -14.22
CA TYR A 36 -15.67 0.17 -15.25
C TYR A 36 -14.27 0.04 -14.64
N LEU A 37 -13.52 -0.95 -15.10
CA LEU A 37 -12.18 -1.25 -14.62
C LEU A 37 -11.15 -0.80 -15.64
N LEU A 38 -10.48 0.33 -15.36
CA LEU A 38 -9.36 0.79 -16.16
C LEU A 38 -8.17 -0.17 -15.98
N ILE A 39 -7.81 -0.89 -17.05
CA ILE A 39 -6.76 -1.91 -17.08
C ILE A 39 -5.71 -1.50 -18.11
N GLN A 40 -4.46 -1.42 -17.65
CA GLN A 40 -3.32 -1.17 -18.54
C GLN A 40 -3.12 -2.35 -19.50
N ALA A 41 -3.60 -2.22 -20.72
CA ALA A 41 -3.54 -3.25 -21.73
C ALA A 41 -3.35 -2.61 -23.10
N LYS A 42 -2.80 -3.39 -24.04
CA LYS A 42 -2.60 -2.95 -25.43
C LYS A 42 -3.92 -2.78 -26.20
N ASP A 43 -4.94 -3.55 -25.83
CA ASP A 43 -6.24 -3.61 -26.49
C ASP A 43 -7.29 -4.17 -25.49
N ASN A 44 -8.56 -4.14 -25.90
CA ASN A 44 -9.68 -4.60 -25.08
C ASN A 44 -9.65 -6.11 -24.82
N ASP A 45 -9.14 -6.93 -25.74
CA ASP A 45 -9.04 -8.37 -25.56
C ASP A 45 -8.03 -8.71 -24.45
N ALA A 46 -6.86 -8.07 -24.47
CA ALA A 46 -5.88 -8.17 -23.40
C ALA A 46 -6.43 -7.65 -22.06
N ALA A 47 -7.23 -6.58 -22.07
CA ALA A 47 -7.89 -6.09 -20.86
C ALA A 47 -8.90 -7.13 -20.30
N LEU A 48 -9.67 -7.77 -21.17
CA LEU A 48 -10.63 -8.81 -20.81
C LEU A 48 -9.94 -10.07 -20.26
N ASP A 49 -8.84 -10.50 -20.88
CA ASP A 49 -8.05 -11.64 -20.38
C ASP A 49 -7.45 -11.35 -19.01
N ARG A 50 -6.93 -10.13 -18.80
CA ARG A 50 -6.49 -9.69 -17.48
C ARG A 50 -7.64 -9.68 -16.48
N LEU A 51 -8.81 -9.14 -16.83
CA LEU A 51 -9.99 -9.17 -15.96
C LEU A 51 -10.35 -10.60 -15.52
N LYS A 52 -10.36 -11.56 -16.46
CA LYS A 52 -10.65 -12.97 -16.15
C LYS A 52 -9.62 -13.56 -15.19
N ASN A 53 -8.34 -13.40 -15.51
CA ASN A 53 -7.25 -14.04 -14.76
C ASN A 53 -6.96 -13.38 -13.42
N GLU A 54 -7.12 -12.07 -13.33
CA GLU A 54 -6.79 -11.27 -12.16
C GLU A 54 -7.97 -11.05 -11.22
N ILE A 55 -9.21 -11.22 -11.67
CA ILE A 55 -10.40 -10.95 -10.85
C ILE A 55 -11.34 -12.15 -10.87
N ILE A 56 -11.97 -12.44 -12.00
CA ILE A 56 -13.08 -13.40 -12.06
C ILE A 56 -12.66 -14.81 -11.60
N ASN A 57 -11.45 -15.25 -11.93
CA ASN A 57 -10.97 -16.59 -11.60
C ASN A 57 -10.18 -16.65 -10.28
N LYS A 58 -10.07 -15.54 -9.54
CA LYS A 58 -9.35 -15.52 -8.26
C LYS A 58 -10.20 -16.07 -7.13
N GLU A 59 -9.57 -16.83 -6.25
CA GLU A 59 -10.22 -17.39 -5.05
C GLU A 59 -10.76 -16.31 -4.09
N LEU A 60 -10.27 -15.07 -4.18
CA LEU A 60 -10.86 -13.92 -3.48
C LEU A 60 -12.38 -13.83 -3.69
N PHE A 61 -12.85 -14.13 -4.91
CA PHE A 61 -14.27 -14.03 -5.30
C PHE A 61 -15.07 -15.31 -5.03
N LYS A 62 -14.52 -16.26 -4.28
CA LYS A 62 -15.16 -17.55 -3.98
C LYS A 62 -16.52 -17.41 -3.29
N CYS A 63 -16.69 -16.42 -2.41
CA CYS A 63 -17.98 -16.15 -1.78
C CYS A 63 -19.05 -15.79 -2.83
N LEU A 64 -18.73 -14.91 -3.77
CA LEU A 64 -19.61 -14.58 -4.90
C LEU A 64 -19.85 -15.80 -5.80
N GLN A 65 -18.83 -16.61 -6.05
CA GLN A 65 -18.98 -17.86 -6.80
C GLN A 65 -19.95 -18.84 -6.13
N GLN A 66 -19.88 -18.98 -4.82
CA GLN A 66 -20.80 -19.81 -4.04
C GLN A 66 -22.23 -19.27 -4.07
N THR A 67 -22.39 -17.95 -3.93
CA THR A 67 -23.71 -17.29 -3.95
C THR A 67 -24.39 -17.41 -5.30
N HIS A 68 -23.67 -17.21 -6.41
CA HIS A 68 -24.26 -17.20 -7.75
C HIS A 68 -24.20 -18.56 -8.47
N GLY A 69 -23.42 -19.52 -7.98
CA GLY A 69 -23.30 -20.86 -8.54
C GLY A 69 -23.01 -20.85 -10.05
N ARG A 70 -23.84 -21.55 -10.84
CA ARG A 70 -23.71 -21.60 -12.31
C ARG A 70 -23.84 -20.25 -13.01
N PHE A 71 -24.44 -19.25 -12.35
CA PHE A 71 -24.63 -17.91 -12.89
C PHE A 71 -23.49 -16.95 -12.55
N TYR A 72 -22.47 -17.40 -11.80
CA TYR A 72 -21.35 -16.55 -11.37
C TYR A 72 -20.66 -15.83 -12.53
N GLN A 73 -20.27 -16.55 -13.58
CA GLN A 73 -19.61 -15.95 -14.75
C GLN A 73 -20.49 -14.89 -15.41
N ALA A 74 -21.78 -15.21 -15.62
CA ALA A 74 -22.74 -14.26 -16.20
C ALA A 74 -22.90 -13.01 -15.32
N PHE A 75 -23.06 -13.19 -14.01
CA PHE A 75 -23.13 -12.09 -13.05
C PHE A 75 -21.90 -11.19 -13.13
N MET A 76 -20.69 -11.77 -13.03
CA MET A 76 -19.44 -11.01 -13.10
C MET A 76 -19.30 -10.25 -14.43
N SER A 77 -19.63 -10.87 -15.56
CA SER A 77 -19.57 -10.22 -16.88
C SER A 77 -20.60 -9.10 -17.06
N THR A 78 -21.76 -9.17 -16.39
CA THR A 78 -22.76 -8.09 -16.43
C THR A 78 -22.35 -6.89 -15.58
N LYS A 79 -21.56 -7.11 -14.52
CA LYS A 79 -21.17 -6.07 -13.58
C LYS A 79 -19.80 -5.45 -13.90
N LEU A 80 -18.85 -6.21 -14.42
CA LEU A 80 -17.46 -5.78 -14.63
C LEU A 80 -17.17 -5.49 -16.10
N ILE A 81 -16.88 -4.23 -16.41
CA ILE A 81 -16.57 -3.78 -17.77
C ILE A 81 -15.07 -3.43 -17.84
N PRO A 82 -14.23 -4.24 -18.51
CA PRO A 82 -12.82 -3.92 -18.68
C PRO A 82 -12.66 -2.77 -19.67
N VAL A 83 -11.84 -1.78 -19.31
CA VAL A 83 -11.54 -0.62 -20.16
C VAL A 83 -10.03 -0.57 -20.34
N ALA A 84 -9.55 -0.80 -21.56
CA ALA A 84 -8.13 -0.62 -21.87
C ALA A 84 -7.77 0.87 -21.74
N GLY A 85 -6.73 1.17 -20.94
CA GLY A 85 -6.23 2.52 -20.76
C GLY A 85 -5.18 2.61 -19.67
N ASN A 86 -4.58 3.79 -19.53
CA ASN A 86 -3.47 4.06 -18.62
C ASN A 86 -3.55 5.50 -18.08
N VAL A 87 -3.44 5.64 -16.75
CA VAL A 87 -3.48 6.95 -16.07
C VAL A 87 -2.31 7.87 -16.43
N CYS A 88 -1.25 7.33 -17.06
CA CYS A 88 -0.15 8.12 -17.60
C CYS A 88 -0.50 8.87 -18.89
N GLU A 89 -1.53 8.43 -19.62
CA GLU A 89 -1.92 9.03 -20.90
C GLU A 89 -2.67 10.34 -20.68
N SER A 90 -2.23 11.40 -21.37
CA SER A 90 -2.81 12.74 -21.27
C SER A 90 -4.15 12.89 -21.97
N SER A 91 -4.39 12.10 -23.04
CA SER A 91 -5.65 12.10 -23.79
C SER A 91 -6.61 11.08 -23.20
N ASP A 92 -7.51 11.54 -22.32
CA ASP A 92 -8.61 10.74 -21.77
C ASP A 92 -8.16 9.37 -21.23
N LEU A 93 -7.00 9.33 -20.57
CA LEU A 93 -6.43 8.13 -19.95
C LEU A 93 -6.14 7.00 -20.97
N GLY A 94 -5.99 7.34 -22.25
CA GLY A 94 -5.81 6.37 -23.32
C GLY A 94 -7.05 5.52 -23.60
N ILE A 95 -8.20 5.90 -23.05
CA ILE A 95 -9.48 5.22 -23.30
C ILE A 95 -9.88 5.48 -24.74
N HIS A 96 -10.35 4.43 -25.42
CA HIS A 96 -10.83 4.55 -26.78
C HIS A 96 -11.97 5.60 -26.88
N PRO A 97 -11.95 6.54 -27.85
CA PRO A 97 -12.89 7.65 -27.92
C PRO A 97 -14.38 7.25 -27.89
N SER A 98 -14.71 6.06 -28.43
CA SER A 98 -16.09 5.55 -28.40
C SER A 98 -16.62 5.26 -26.99
N LEU A 99 -15.74 4.94 -26.03
CA LEU A 99 -16.10 4.60 -24.66
C LEU A 99 -16.06 5.81 -23.71
N VAL A 100 -15.28 6.85 -24.04
CA VAL A 100 -15.12 8.05 -23.21
C VAL A 100 -16.47 8.68 -22.85
N ASN A 101 -17.33 8.89 -23.86
CA ASN A 101 -18.64 9.52 -23.65
C ASN A 101 -19.62 8.61 -22.90
N GLU A 102 -19.58 7.30 -23.17
CA GLU A 102 -20.40 6.32 -22.43
C GLU A 102 -20.08 6.37 -20.94
N ILE A 103 -18.79 6.19 -20.60
CA ILE A 103 -18.31 6.19 -19.21
C ILE A 103 -18.63 7.53 -18.53
N ALA A 104 -18.34 8.66 -19.19
CA ALA A 104 -18.60 9.98 -18.63
C ALA A 104 -20.10 10.25 -18.37
N SER A 105 -21.00 9.61 -19.13
CA SER A 105 -22.45 9.78 -18.95
C SER A 105 -23.06 8.88 -17.86
N GLU A 106 -22.36 7.81 -17.46
CA GLU A 106 -22.87 6.78 -16.55
C GLU A 106 -22.20 6.79 -15.16
N VAL A 107 -20.95 7.25 -15.03
CA VAL A 107 -20.19 7.09 -13.79
C VAL A 107 -20.62 8.07 -12.69
N ASP A 108 -21.05 7.53 -11.55
CA ASP A 108 -21.40 8.30 -10.34
C ASP A 108 -20.21 8.50 -9.38
N ILE A 109 -19.27 7.53 -9.33
CA ILE A 109 -18.13 7.53 -8.41
C ILE A 109 -16.87 7.09 -9.14
N ILE A 110 -15.79 7.85 -8.98
CA ILE A 110 -14.45 7.47 -9.46
C ILE A 110 -13.56 7.15 -8.26
N ILE A 111 -12.94 5.98 -8.26
CA ILE A 111 -12.00 5.55 -7.21
C ILE A 111 -10.61 5.37 -7.81
N ASN A 112 -9.74 6.33 -7.54
CA ASN A 112 -8.35 6.30 -7.94
C ASN A 112 -7.50 5.51 -6.93
N SER A 113 -7.10 4.31 -7.31
CA SER A 113 -6.10 3.51 -6.61
C SER A 113 -4.89 3.16 -7.51
N ALA A 114 -4.79 3.77 -8.70
CA ALA A 114 -3.63 3.59 -9.58
C ALA A 114 -2.39 4.25 -8.97
N ALA A 115 -1.33 3.48 -8.82
CA ALA A 115 -0.05 3.94 -8.28
C ALA A 115 1.05 2.94 -8.64
N THR A 116 2.30 3.43 -8.74
CA THR A 116 3.46 2.59 -8.46
C THR A 116 3.75 2.66 -6.98
N THR A 117 4.03 1.51 -6.38
CA THR A 117 4.21 1.36 -4.93
C THR A 117 5.61 0.90 -4.56
N THR A 118 6.49 0.81 -5.56
CA THR A 118 7.89 0.42 -5.38
C THR A 118 8.64 1.58 -4.73
N PHE A 119 9.21 1.35 -3.55
CA PHE A 119 9.90 2.38 -2.76
C PHE A 119 11.08 3.02 -3.51
N ASP A 120 11.77 2.24 -4.34
CA ASP A 120 12.89 2.65 -5.17
C ASP A 120 12.52 2.69 -6.66
N GLU A 121 11.29 3.07 -7.03
CA GLU A 121 10.93 3.26 -8.44
C GLU A 121 11.74 4.39 -9.08
N ARG A 122 11.92 4.30 -10.41
CA ARG A 122 12.45 5.42 -11.20
C ARG A 122 11.63 6.69 -10.97
N TYR A 123 12.32 7.80 -10.72
CA TYR A 123 11.66 9.04 -10.32
C TYR A 123 10.71 9.61 -11.38
N ASP A 124 11.06 9.56 -12.67
CA ASP A 124 10.18 9.99 -13.77
C ASP A 124 8.90 9.16 -13.84
N VAL A 125 9.02 7.84 -13.70
CA VAL A 125 7.88 6.91 -13.69
C VAL A 125 6.99 7.18 -12.49
N ALA A 126 7.57 7.32 -11.30
CA ALA A 126 6.84 7.57 -10.06
C ALA A 126 6.10 8.92 -10.09
N LEU A 127 6.74 9.98 -10.57
CA LEU A 127 6.10 11.28 -10.79
C LEU A 127 4.93 11.18 -11.78
N ASP A 128 5.12 10.48 -12.89
CA ASP A 128 4.10 10.42 -13.93
C ASP A 128 2.82 9.70 -13.45
N ILE A 129 2.98 8.60 -12.70
CA ILE A 129 1.85 7.81 -12.21
C ILE A 129 1.27 8.32 -10.89
N ASN A 130 2.08 8.60 -9.87
CA ASN A 130 1.60 8.94 -8.53
C ASN A 130 1.30 10.43 -8.38
N THR A 131 2.05 11.30 -9.07
CA THR A 131 1.86 12.76 -9.00
C THR A 131 0.88 13.26 -10.07
N LYS A 132 1.15 12.98 -11.35
CA LYS A 132 0.30 13.47 -12.46
C LYS A 132 -0.95 12.60 -12.70
N GLY A 133 -0.86 11.28 -12.49
CA GLY A 133 -1.96 10.35 -12.70
C GLY A 133 -3.27 10.75 -12.00
N PRO A 134 -3.26 11.12 -10.70
CA PRO A 134 -4.47 11.59 -10.02
C PRO A 134 -5.11 12.82 -10.68
N SER A 135 -4.31 13.80 -11.11
CA SER A 135 -4.81 15.02 -11.77
C SER A 135 -5.38 14.76 -13.16
N ARG A 136 -4.82 13.81 -13.92
CA ARG A 136 -5.38 13.37 -15.21
C ARG A 136 -6.71 12.67 -15.02
N LEU A 137 -6.79 11.78 -14.03
CA LEU A 137 -8.04 11.07 -13.70
C LEU A 137 -9.10 12.03 -13.15
N LEU A 138 -8.72 13.04 -12.36
CA LEU A 138 -9.63 14.11 -11.92
C LEU A 138 -10.10 14.97 -13.10
N SER A 139 -9.24 15.25 -14.07
CA SER A 139 -9.63 15.94 -15.31
C SER A 139 -10.67 15.17 -16.10
N PHE A 140 -10.54 13.84 -16.20
CA PHE A 140 -11.57 12.97 -16.76
C PHE A 140 -12.84 12.97 -15.90
N ALA A 141 -12.70 12.91 -14.58
CA ALA A 141 -13.82 12.93 -13.64
C ALA A 141 -14.69 14.18 -13.80
N LYS A 142 -14.08 15.35 -14.05
CA LYS A 142 -14.80 16.61 -14.31
C LYS A 142 -15.63 16.60 -15.59
N LYS A 143 -15.39 15.67 -16.52
CA LYS A 143 -16.24 15.46 -17.71
C LYS A 143 -17.46 14.58 -17.39
N CYS A 144 -17.49 13.93 -16.23
CA CYS A 144 -18.55 12.99 -15.86
C CYS A 144 -19.76 13.74 -15.28
N ASN A 145 -20.88 13.71 -15.99
CA ASN A 145 -22.05 14.55 -15.67
C ASN A 145 -22.80 14.14 -14.40
N LYS A 146 -22.63 12.88 -13.96
CA LYS A 146 -23.28 12.30 -12.78
C LYS A 146 -22.33 12.17 -11.59
N LEU A 147 -21.08 12.63 -11.71
CA LEU A 147 -20.08 12.41 -10.68
C LEU A 147 -20.49 13.03 -9.35
N GLY A 148 -20.78 12.17 -8.38
CA GLY A 148 -21.02 12.55 -6.99
C GLY A 148 -19.76 12.55 -6.13
N LEU A 149 -18.74 11.76 -6.49
CA LEU A 149 -17.54 11.59 -5.67
C LEU A 149 -16.31 11.18 -6.47
N PHE A 150 -15.18 11.82 -6.17
CA PHE A 150 -13.85 11.34 -6.53
C PHE A 150 -13.09 10.90 -5.28
N MET A 151 -12.75 9.61 -5.19
CA MET A 151 -11.96 9.05 -4.09
C MET A 151 -10.52 8.80 -4.55
N HIS A 152 -9.55 9.23 -3.75
CA HIS A 152 -8.13 8.92 -3.95
C HIS A 152 -7.60 8.03 -2.81
N VAL A 153 -7.04 6.89 -3.16
CA VAL A 153 -6.32 6.03 -2.22
C VAL A 153 -4.86 6.46 -2.19
N SER A 154 -4.44 6.96 -1.05
CA SER A 154 -3.07 7.36 -0.74
C SER A 154 -2.42 6.37 0.24
N THR A 155 -1.53 6.83 1.10
CA THR A 155 -0.91 6.07 2.19
C THR A 155 -0.75 6.98 3.39
N ALA A 156 -0.83 6.47 4.62
CA ALA A 156 -0.58 7.27 5.82
C ALA A 156 0.87 7.79 5.87
N TYR A 157 1.79 7.10 5.19
CA TYR A 157 3.21 7.43 5.11
C TYR A 157 3.54 8.62 4.20
N VAL A 158 2.57 9.20 3.48
CA VAL A 158 2.76 10.53 2.84
C VAL A 158 3.12 11.62 3.85
N ASN A 159 2.95 11.36 5.14
CA ASN A 159 3.38 12.24 6.21
C ASN A 159 4.91 12.23 6.45
N GLY A 160 5.68 11.41 5.71
CA GLY A 160 7.13 11.35 5.74
C GLY A 160 7.67 11.32 7.17
N LYS A 161 8.75 12.03 7.43
CA LYS A 161 9.48 12.04 8.71
C LYS A 161 8.78 12.77 9.86
N ARG A 162 7.47 13.04 9.77
CA ARG A 162 6.71 13.61 10.89
C ARG A 162 6.72 12.63 12.08
N GLU A 163 6.96 13.16 13.27
CA GLU A 163 6.95 12.38 14.51
C GLU A 163 5.76 12.77 15.41
N GLY A 164 5.42 11.89 16.36
CA GLY A 164 4.32 12.09 17.29
C GLY A 164 2.95 11.89 16.65
N ARG A 165 1.90 12.52 17.20
CA ARG A 165 0.53 12.37 16.68
C ARG A 165 0.34 13.18 15.39
N ILE A 166 0.01 12.49 14.30
CA ILE A 166 -0.11 13.05 12.94
C ILE A 166 -1.59 13.12 12.56
N LEU A 167 -2.08 14.34 12.34
CA LEU A 167 -3.49 14.63 12.08
C LEU A 167 -3.90 14.38 10.63
N GLU A 168 -5.18 14.05 10.42
CA GLU A 168 -5.81 13.86 9.10
C GLU A 168 -6.03 15.21 8.39
N LYS A 169 -4.95 15.82 7.91
CA LYS A 169 -4.96 17.09 7.19
C LYS A 169 -4.60 16.92 5.71
N PRO A 170 -5.26 17.64 4.78
CA PRO A 170 -4.84 17.69 3.39
C PRO A 170 -3.49 18.41 3.25
N PHE A 171 -2.75 18.11 2.18
CA PHE A 171 -1.56 18.87 1.81
C PHE A 171 -1.92 20.12 1.00
N SER A 172 -1.12 21.17 1.15
CA SER A 172 -1.18 22.36 0.31
C SER A 172 -0.05 22.36 -0.71
N ILE A 173 -0.26 23.02 -1.85
CA ILE A 173 0.79 23.18 -2.85
C ILE A 173 2.04 23.84 -2.22
N GLY A 174 3.21 23.25 -2.47
CA GLY A 174 4.48 23.75 -1.93
C GLY A 174 4.85 23.27 -0.53
N ASP A 175 4.05 22.40 0.08
CA ASP A 175 4.37 21.80 1.38
C ASP A 175 5.73 21.11 1.36
N ASN A 176 6.55 21.41 2.37
CA ASN A 176 7.90 20.89 2.55
C ASN A 176 8.04 20.41 4.00
N LEU A 177 8.10 19.09 4.20
CA LEU A 177 8.16 18.49 5.53
C LEU A 177 9.48 18.79 6.23
N ALA A 178 10.61 18.83 5.50
CA ALA A 178 11.90 19.19 6.10
C ALA A 178 11.86 20.59 6.73
N LYS A 179 11.17 21.54 6.09
CA LYS A 179 10.93 22.89 6.63
C LYS A 179 10.05 22.86 7.88
N GLU A 180 8.99 22.05 7.86
CA GLU A 180 8.09 21.89 9.01
C GLU A 180 8.84 21.32 10.22
N ILE A 181 9.63 20.26 9.99
CA ILE A 181 10.41 19.56 11.02
C ILE A 181 11.48 20.49 11.60
N ALA A 182 12.25 21.19 10.75
CA ALA A 182 13.28 22.13 11.19
C ALA A 182 12.72 23.30 12.03
N ARG A 183 11.52 23.78 11.68
CA ARG A 183 10.81 24.80 12.48
C ARG A 183 10.43 24.28 13.86
N LYS A 184 9.93 23.04 13.96
CA LYS A 184 9.59 22.40 15.23
C LYS A 184 10.82 22.14 16.11
N SER A 185 11.95 21.76 15.51
CA SER A 185 13.21 21.50 16.23
C SER A 185 14.01 22.76 16.59
N LYS A 186 13.51 23.96 16.26
CA LYS A 186 14.20 25.26 16.42
C LYS A 186 15.59 25.31 15.77
N THR A 187 15.84 24.48 14.76
CA THR A 187 17.13 24.42 14.06
C THR A 187 17.11 25.40 12.88
N TYR A 188 17.47 26.66 13.13
CA TYR A 188 17.52 27.71 12.11
C TYR A 188 18.86 27.69 11.39
N SER A 189 18.95 27.03 10.23
CA SER A 189 20.19 27.01 9.46
C SER A 189 20.03 26.98 7.93
N ARG A 190 18.82 26.78 7.38
CA ARG A 190 18.64 26.71 5.92
C ARG A 190 17.47 27.55 5.40
N SER A 191 17.66 28.20 4.26
CA SER A 191 16.58 28.74 3.43
C SER A 191 15.81 27.59 2.78
N TYR A 192 14.85 27.02 3.50
CA TYR A 192 13.99 25.98 2.94
C TYR A 192 13.04 26.57 1.90
N GLN A 193 13.29 26.24 0.63
CA GLN A 193 12.42 26.55 -0.51
C GLN A 193 11.12 25.74 -0.43
N MET A 194 10.05 26.32 -0.98
CA MET A 194 8.80 25.58 -1.21
C MET A 194 9.05 24.47 -2.24
N LEU A 195 8.28 23.39 -2.15
CA LEU A 195 8.34 22.32 -3.14
C LEU A 195 7.65 22.77 -4.43
N ASP A 196 8.41 22.94 -5.51
CA ASP A 196 7.87 23.24 -6.83
C ASP A 196 7.72 21.95 -7.64
N ILE A 197 6.47 21.46 -7.71
CA ILE A 197 6.16 20.18 -8.37
C ILE A 197 6.45 20.26 -9.88
N GLU A 198 6.20 21.40 -10.53
CA GLU A 198 6.46 21.55 -11.97
C GLU A 198 7.96 21.58 -12.24
N ALA A 199 8.75 22.21 -11.36
CA ALA A 199 10.21 22.14 -11.43
C ALA A 199 10.74 20.72 -11.24
N GLU A 200 10.20 19.94 -10.30
CA GLU A 200 10.56 18.52 -10.12
C GLU A 200 10.28 17.69 -11.38
N LEU A 201 9.09 17.89 -11.99
CA LEU A 201 8.69 17.22 -13.22
C LEU A 201 9.64 17.55 -14.38
N LYS A 202 9.94 18.84 -14.59
CA LYS A 202 10.87 19.28 -15.62
C LYS A 202 12.28 18.75 -15.38
N MET A 203 12.73 18.74 -14.12
CA MET A 203 14.04 18.22 -13.74
C MET A 203 14.16 16.73 -14.04
N ALA A 204 13.16 15.93 -13.67
CA ALA A 204 13.14 14.49 -13.92
C ALA A 204 13.11 14.15 -15.42
N LEU A 205 12.36 14.93 -16.22
CA LEU A 205 12.32 14.78 -17.69
C LEU A 205 13.69 15.07 -18.32
N ASN A 206 14.29 16.22 -17.98
CA ASN A 206 15.60 16.59 -18.51
C ASN A 206 16.70 15.59 -18.10
N ALA A 207 16.65 15.10 -16.85
CA ALA A 207 17.59 14.11 -16.35
C ALA A 207 17.48 12.79 -17.13
N ARG A 208 16.25 12.32 -17.36
CA ARG A 208 15.98 11.13 -18.18
C ARG A 208 16.57 11.26 -19.58
N GLU A 209 16.38 12.40 -20.25
CA GLU A 209 16.92 12.64 -21.61
C GLU A 209 18.46 12.72 -21.64
N SER A 210 19.08 13.10 -20.52
CA SER A 210 20.53 13.28 -20.41
C SER A 210 21.28 11.99 -20.02
N PHE A 211 20.60 11.00 -19.46
CA PHE A 211 21.23 9.74 -19.04
C PHE A 211 21.28 8.73 -20.20
N GLY A 212 22.42 8.05 -20.36
CA GLY A 212 22.53 6.93 -21.29
C GLY A 212 21.68 5.73 -20.84
N ASP A 213 21.13 4.98 -21.79
CA ASP A 213 20.12 3.93 -21.57
C ASP A 213 20.51 2.89 -20.51
N ASP A 214 21.78 2.50 -20.44
CA ASP A 214 22.28 1.46 -19.53
C ASP A 214 22.34 1.89 -18.06
N GLU A 215 22.48 3.20 -17.77
CA GLU A 215 22.61 3.72 -16.39
C GLU A 215 21.41 4.57 -15.94
N ALA A 216 20.54 4.98 -16.86
CA ALA A 216 19.42 5.87 -16.59
C ALA A 216 18.51 5.36 -15.47
N THR A 217 18.23 4.06 -15.44
CA THR A 217 17.34 3.48 -14.43
C THR A 217 17.88 3.68 -13.02
N GLN A 218 19.14 3.33 -12.75
CA GLN A 218 19.72 3.42 -11.41
C GLN A 218 19.87 4.88 -10.96
N LYS A 219 20.35 5.75 -11.85
CA LYS A 219 20.49 7.20 -11.58
C LYS A 219 19.15 7.85 -11.26
N MET A 220 18.08 7.47 -11.97
CA MET A 220 16.73 8.00 -11.70
C MET A 220 16.16 7.51 -10.37
N LYS A 221 16.48 6.29 -9.93
CA LYS A 221 16.10 5.80 -8.60
C LYS A 221 16.80 6.58 -7.48
N GLU A 222 18.11 6.77 -7.64
CA GLU A 222 18.94 7.54 -6.69
C GLU A 222 18.48 8.99 -6.58
N MET A 223 18.19 9.62 -7.73
CA MET A 223 17.67 10.98 -7.79
C MET A 223 16.34 11.10 -7.02
N GLY A 224 15.37 10.21 -7.27
CA GLY A 224 14.07 10.25 -6.56
C GLY A 224 14.23 10.14 -5.05
N LEU A 225 15.09 9.24 -4.59
CA LEU A 225 15.38 9.04 -3.16
C LEU A 225 16.06 10.28 -2.55
N GLU A 226 17.00 10.90 -3.28
CA GLU A 226 17.65 12.12 -2.84
C GLU A 226 16.65 13.27 -2.71
N ARG A 227 15.79 13.47 -3.73
CA ARG A 227 14.74 14.51 -3.70
C ARG A 227 13.77 14.29 -2.54
N ALA A 228 13.26 13.07 -2.36
CA ALA A 228 12.37 12.74 -1.24
C ALA A 228 12.98 13.15 0.11
N ARG A 229 14.24 12.75 0.35
CA ARG A 229 14.95 13.06 1.59
C ARG A 229 15.18 14.55 1.79
N ASN A 230 15.50 15.28 0.72
CA ASN A 230 15.71 16.73 0.76
C ASN A 230 14.46 17.49 1.18
N PHE A 231 13.26 17.00 0.85
CA PHE A 231 12.00 17.62 1.23
C PHE A 231 11.33 16.99 2.47
N GLY A 232 11.94 15.98 3.08
CA GLY A 232 11.52 15.42 4.38
C GLY A 232 10.68 14.14 4.31
N TRP A 233 10.69 13.46 3.17
CA TRP A 233 10.15 12.11 2.97
C TRP A 233 11.26 11.05 3.03
N ASP A 234 10.89 9.81 3.31
CA ASP A 234 11.88 8.73 3.45
C ASP A 234 12.21 8.05 2.12
N ASP A 235 11.21 7.92 1.24
CA ASP A 235 11.34 7.31 -0.08
C ASP A 235 10.55 8.03 -1.19
N THR A 236 10.83 7.63 -2.43
CA THR A 236 10.23 8.21 -3.64
C THR A 236 8.72 7.97 -3.72
N TYR A 237 8.24 6.85 -3.17
CA TYR A 237 6.83 6.49 -3.22
C TYR A 237 6.00 7.45 -2.35
N GLU A 238 6.37 7.61 -1.07
CA GLU A 238 5.69 8.54 -0.17
C GLU A 238 5.70 9.97 -0.73
N PHE A 239 6.85 10.40 -1.25
CA PHE A 239 7.05 11.74 -1.76
C PHE A 239 6.17 12.04 -2.99
N THR A 240 6.12 11.12 -3.95
CA THR A 240 5.30 11.29 -5.16
C THR A 240 3.81 11.17 -4.86
N LYS A 241 3.41 10.35 -3.89
CA LYS A 241 2.03 10.30 -3.40
C LYS A 241 1.61 11.60 -2.71
N ALA A 242 2.49 12.19 -1.90
CA ALA A 242 2.24 13.49 -1.28
C ALA A 242 2.10 14.59 -2.33
N MET A 243 2.97 14.63 -3.36
CA MET A 243 2.83 15.56 -4.48
C MET A 243 1.52 15.36 -5.26
N GLY A 244 1.09 14.11 -5.46
CA GLY A 244 -0.22 13.81 -6.05
C GLY A 244 -1.38 14.39 -5.23
N GLU A 245 -1.33 14.30 -3.90
CA GLU A 245 -2.33 14.93 -3.03
C GLU A 245 -2.31 16.46 -3.11
N MET A 246 -1.12 17.07 -3.19
CA MET A 246 -0.97 18.52 -3.35
C MET A 246 -1.60 19.01 -4.67
N LEU A 247 -1.31 18.33 -5.79
CA LEU A 247 -1.90 18.68 -7.08
C LEU A 247 -3.40 18.43 -7.12
N LEU A 248 -3.89 17.36 -6.47
CA LEU A 248 -5.33 17.15 -6.33
C LEU A 248 -5.96 18.33 -5.60
N ASN A 249 -5.46 18.69 -4.42
CA ASN A 249 -6.01 19.79 -3.62
C ASN A 249 -6.03 21.12 -4.35
N GLU A 250 -5.01 21.41 -5.16
CA GLU A 250 -4.96 22.61 -6.01
C GLU A 250 -6.01 22.59 -7.13
N THR A 251 -6.34 21.40 -7.65
CA THR A 251 -7.14 21.26 -8.88
C THR A 251 -8.57 20.75 -8.66
N ILE A 252 -9.00 20.44 -7.44
CA ILE A 252 -10.33 19.86 -7.16
C ILE A 252 -11.51 20.69 -7.71
N GLY A 253 -11.43 22.02 -7.64
CA GLY A 253 -12.59 22.90 -7.85
C GLY A 253 -13.75 22.52 -6.93
N ASP A 254 -14.96 22.39 -7.47
CA ASP A 254 -16.15 22.00 -6.70
C ASP A 254 -16.33 20.47 -6.54
N THR A 255 -15.40 19.67 -7.08
CA THR A 255 -15.49 18.20 -7.03
C THR A 255 -15.43 17.71 -5.58
N PRO A 256 -16.42 16.94 -5.09
CA PRO A 256 -16.34 16.29 -3.79
C PRO A 256 -15.21 15.25 -3.80
N VAL A 257 -14.22 15.44 -2.94
CA VAL A 257 -13.05 14.54 -2.87
C VAL A 257 -12.91 13.90 -1.50
N VAL A 258 -12.59 12.60 -1.51
CA VAL A 258 -12.18 11.84 -0.33
C VAL A 258 -10.76 11.31 -0.55
N ILE A 259 -9.86 11.55 0.40
CA ILE A 259 -8.55 10.91 0.43
C ILE A 259 -8.53 9.88 1.55
N VAL A 260 -8.28 8.62 1.20
CA VAL A 260 -8.10 7.53 2.18
C VAL A 260 -6.62 7.17 2.24
N ARG A 261 -6.04 7.24 3.44
CA ARG A 261 -4.63 6.98 3.74
C ARG A 261 -4.52 5.76 4.65
N PRO A 262 -4.48 4.54 4.12
CA PRO A 262 -4.19 3.35 4.89
C PRO A 262 -2.72 3.33 5.36
N SER A 263 -2.46 2.68 6.49
CA SER A 263 -1.09 2.30 6.92
C SER A 263 -0.65 0.98 6.25
N ILE A 264 0.20 0.16 6.90
CA ILE A 264 0.66 -1.11 6.33
C ILE A 264 -0.51 -2.09 6.26
N ILE A 265 -1.00 -2.34 5.04
CA ILE A 265 -2.14 -3.23 4.85
C ILE A 265 -1.66 -4.69 4.88
N GLU A 266 -2.27 -5.51 5.73
CA GLU A 266 -2.01 -6.94 5.83
C GLU A 266 -3.25 -7.77 5.46
N GLY A 267 -3.20 -9.09 5.66
CA GLY A 267 -4.28 -10.00 5.29
C GLY A 267 -5.63 -9.63 5.92
N THR A 268 -6.73 -10.11 5.35
CA THR A 268 -8.06 -9.80 5.88
C THR A 268 -8.25 -10.27 7.31
N TYR A 269 -8.98 -9.49 8.11
CA TYR A 269 -9.34 -9.85 9.47
C TYR A 269 -10.51 -10.83 9.48
N LYS A 270 -11.59 -10.52 8.73
CA LYS A 270 -12.82 -11.32 8.70
C LYS A 270 -13.31 -11.58 7.29
N GLU A 271 -13.37 -10.56 6.43
CA GLU A 271 -14.08 -10.64 5.16
C GLU A 271 -13.14 -10.59 3.93
N PRO A 272 -13.49 -11.22 2.80
CA PRO A 272 -14.61 -12.17 2.63
C PRO A 272 -14.38 -13.48 3.39
N TYR A 273 -13.16 -13.77 3.79
CA TYR A 273 -12.80 -14.81 4.74
C TYR A 273 -11.46 -14.44 5.40
N PRO A 274 -11.19 -14.90 6.64
CA PRO A 274 -10.03 -14.48 7.42
C PRO A 274 -8.70 -14.96 6.82
N GLY A 275 -7.70 -14.09 6.87
CA GLY A 275 -6.32 -14.35 6.45
C GLY A 275 -6.13 -14.43 4.93
N TRP A 276 -7.05 -13.90 4.13
CA TRP A 276 -6.84 -13.80 2.69
C TRP A 276 -5.81 -12.72 2.38
N ILE A 277 -4.84 -13.10 1.55
CA ILE A 277 -3.71 -12.26 1.16
C ILE A 277 -3.15 -12.75 -0.16
N GLU A 278 -2.68 -11.84 -1.00
CA GLU A 278 -2.03 -12.17 -2.27
C GLU A 278 -0.60 -11.64 -2.28
N GLY A 279 0.39 -12.51 -2.49
CA GLY A 279 1.80 -12.13 -2.44
C GLY A 279 2.28 -11.73 -1.03
N PHE A 280 3.55 -11.35 -0.92
CA PHE A 280 4.14 -10.82 0.31
C PHE A 280 3.88 -9.32 0.43
N ARG A 281 3.51 -8.90 1.63
CA ARG A 281 3.37 -7.51 2.09
C ARG A 281 4.65 -7.04 2.77
N MET A 282 4.58 -5.90 3.44
CA MET A 282 5.77 -5.25 4.00
C MET A 282 6.36 -6.04 5.18
N LEU A 283 5.53 -6.62 6.05
CA LEU A 283 6.01 -7.38 7.20
C LEU A 283 6.34 -8.84 6.89
N ASP A 284 5.64 -9.43 5.92
CA ASP A 284 5.71 -10.87 5.64
C ASP A 284 7.13 -11.39 5.39
N PRO A 285 8.00 -10.72 4.62
CA PRO A 285 9.36 -11.16 4.42
C PRO A 285 10.12 -11.30 5.74
N LEU A 286 9.95 -10.38 6.69
CA LEU A 286 10.65 -10.41 7.99
C LEU A 286 10.21 -11.62 8.82
N VAL A 287 8.91 -11.76 9.04
CA VAL A 287 8.35 -12.84 9.89
C VAL A 287 8.59 -14.22 9.26
N LEU A 288 8.48 -14.33 7.93
CA LEU A 288 8.73 -15.60 7.24
C LEU A 288 10.21 -15.98 7.21
N TRP A 289 11.12 -15.00 7.11
CA TRP A 289 12.56 -15.27 7.17
C TRP A 289 12.99 -15.68 8.57
N HIS A 290 12.46 -15.01 9.60
CA HIS A 290 12.65 -15.42 10.98
C HIS A 290 12.11 -16.84 11.21
N GLY A 291 10.88 -17.14 10.78
CA GLY A 291 10.27 -18.47 10.87
C GLY A 291 11.09 -19.59 10.20
N ARG A 292 11.83 -19.26 9.13
CA ARG A 292 12.71 -20.20 8.41
C ARG A 292 14.11 -20.31 9.02
N GLY A 293 14.38 -19.64 10.15
CA GLY A 293 15.70 -19.59 10.78
C GLY A 293 16.74 -18.85 9.93
N ARG A 294 16.32 -17.97 9.03
CA ARG A 294 17.21 -17.21 8.12
C ARG A 294 17.48 -15.78 8.58
N LEU A 295 16.74 -15.30 9.56
CA LEU A 295 16.90 -13.99 10.16
C LEU A 295 17.11 -14.17 11.66
N THR A 296 18.33 -13.86 12.15
CA THR A 296 18.71 -14.00 13.56
C THR A 296 18.61 -12.70 14.33
N GLY A 297 18.51 -11.58 13.62
CA GLY A 297 18.15 -10.29 14.17
C GLY A 297 17.74 -9.28 13.10
N PHE A 298 17.29 -8.10 13.50
CA PHE A 298 16.85 -7.05 12.58
C PHE A 298 16.97 -5.66 13.21
N PRO A 299 17.27 -4.59 12.44
CA PRO A 299 17.29 -3.24 12.96
C PRO A 299 15.89 -2.64 13.02
N VAL A 300 15.44 -2.36 14.23
CA VAL A 300 14.10 -1.86 14.56
C VAL A 300 14.13 -1.19 15.92
N ASP A 301 13.34 -0.13 16.10
CA ASP A 301 13.13 0.45 17.43
C ASP A 301 12.39 -0.58 18.31
N SER A 302 13.04 -1.05 19.37
CA SER A 302 12.45 -2.03 20.29
C SER A 302 11.22 -1.49 21.02
N ASN A 303 11.12 -0.16 21.16
CA ASN A 303 9.94 0.53 21.71
C ASN A 303 9.02 1.07 20.60
N GLY A 304 9.32 0.73 19.35
CA GLY A 304 8.57 1.11 18.17
C GLY A 304 7.21 0.41 18.08
N VAL A 305 6.42 0.88 17.12
CA VAL A 305 5.10 0.35 16.79
C VAL A 305 5.04 0.15 15.29
N PHE A 306 4.50 -0.99 14.87
CA PHE A 306 4.14 -1.23 13.49
C PHE A 306 2.69 -0.82 13.27
N ASP A 307 2.46 0.14 12.38
CA ASP A 307 1.09 0.54 12.04
C ASP A 307 0.53 -0.37 10.97
N VAL A 308 -0.18 -1.41 11.43
CA VAL A 308 -0.79 -2.44 10.60
C VAL A 308 -2.29 -2.25 10.54
N VAL A 309 -2.89 -2.54 9.38
CA VAL A 309 -4.34 -2.55 9.20
C VAL A 309 -4.78 -3.71 8.29
N PRO A 310 -5.82 -4.48 8.64
CA PRO A 310 -6.37 -5.51 7.76
C PRO A 310 -7.03 -4.94 6.49
N ALA A 311 -6.89 -5.64 5.37
CA ALA A 311 -7.39 -5.19 4.06
C ALA A 311 -8.89 -4.90 4.00
N ASP A 312 -9.69 -5.74 4.66
CA ASP A 312 -11.15 -5.61 4.73
C ASP A 312 -11.58 -4.39 5.53
N MET A 313 -10.87 -4.05 6.61
CA MET A 313 -11.12 -2.81 7.35
C MET A 313 -10.85 -1.57 6.51
N VAL A 314 -9.80 -1.57 5.67
CA VAL A 314 -9.53 -0.47 4.73
C VAL A 314 -10.66 -0.30 3.73
N VAL A 315 -11.13 -1.39 3.12
CA VAL A 315 -12.21 -1.36 2.13
C VAL A 315 -13.52 -0.90 2.75
N ASN A 316 -13.83 -1.37 3.96
CA ASN A 316 -14.99 -0.93 4.70
C ASN A 316 -14.89 0.57 4.99
N ALA A 317 -13.76 1.06 5.52
CA ALA A 317 -13.55 2.49 5.75
C ALA A 317 -13.71 3.34 4.46
N MET A 318 -13.24 2.85 3.30
CA MET A 318 -13.43 3.52 2.01
C MET A 318 -14.92 3.69 1.67
N VAL A 319 -15.71 2.61 1.72
CA VAL A 319 -17.14 2.66 1.41
C VAL A 319 -17.90 3.52 2.42
N ALA A 320 -17.55 3.46 3.71
CA ALA A 320 -18.12 4.32 4.74
C ALA A 320 -17.83 5.81 4.48
N ALA A 321 -16.59 6.14 4.10
CA ALA A 321 -16.18 7.49 3.74
C ALA A 321 -16.92 7.99 2.50
N ALA A 322 -17.09 7.15 1.49
CA ALA A 322 -17.90 7.46 0.30
C ALA A 322 -19.35 7.76 0.69
N SER A 323 -20.00 6.85 1.41
CA SER A 323 -21.39 7.02 1.86
C SER A 323 -21.59 8.30 2.67
N SER A 324 -20.68 8.58 3.62
CA SER A 324 -20.73 9.81 4.42
C SER A 324 -20.56 11.06 3.57
N LYS A 325 -19.65 11.07 2.58
CA LYS A 325 -19.45 12.23 1.70
C LYS A 325 -20.67 12.48 0.82
N LEU A 326 -21.18 11.42 0.16
CA LEU A 326 -22.34 11.47 -0.73
C LEU A 326 -23.60 11.94 0.01
N SER A 327 -23.83 11.45 1.23
CA SER A 327 -24.98 11.84 2.06
C SER A 327 -24.93 13.30 2.54
N SER A 328 -23.74 13.91 2.55
CA SER A 328 -23.51 15.29 3.01
C SER A 328 -23.46 16.33 1.89
N MET A 329 -23.72 15.93 0.63
CA MET A 329 -23.48 16.73 -0.58
C MET A 329 -24.07 18.13 -0.60
N ARG A 330 -25.14 18.40 0.17
CA ARG A 330 -25.72 19.75 0.23
C ARG A 330 -24.83 20.80 0.93
N LEU A 331 -23.71 20.42 1.57
CA LEU A 331 -22.98 21.34 2.46
C LEU A 331 -21.43 21.40 2.35
N ARG A 332 -20.69 20.57 1.61
CA ARG A 332 -19.21 20.65 1.61
C ARG A 332 -18.51 20.26 0.31
N SER A 333 -18.24 21.26 -0.55
CA SER A 333 -17.10 21.21 -1.47
C SER A 333 -15.79 21.02 -0.68
N GLY A 334 -14.76 20.46 -1.32
CA GLY A 334 -13.45 20.23 -0.70
C GLY A 334 -13.13 18.78 -0.32
N ILE A 335 -11.95 18.61 0.29
CA ILE A 335 -11.33 17.31 0.60
C ILE A 335 -11.63 16.86 2.03
N ASP A 336 -12.12 15.64 2.19
CA ASP A 336 -12.10 14.93 3.47
C ASP A 336 -10.98 13.89 3.47
N VAL A 337 -10.16 13.88 4.53
CA VAL A 337 -9.02 12.97 4.70
C VAL A 337 -9.30 11.99 5.83
N TYR A 338 -9.03 10.71 5.57
CA TYR A 338 -9.22 9.61 6.53
C TYR A 338 -7.93 8.78 6.62
N HIS A 339 -7.35 8.70 7.81
CA HIS A 339 -6.31 7.72 8.11
C HIS A 339 -6.97 6.40 8.52
N VAL A 340 -6.67 5.32 7.81
CA VAL A 340 -7.08 3.97 8.22
C VAL A 340 -5.85 3.28 8.79
N ALA A 341 -5.67 3.49 10.09
CA ALA A 341 -4.43 3.21 10.79
C ALA A 341 -4.72 2.84 12.25
N SER A 342 -3.88 2.00 12.84
CA SER A 342 -4.07 1.45 14.19
C SER A 342 -3.19 2.13 15.24
N SER A 343 -2.06 2.73 14.86
CA SER A 343 -1.01 3.10 15.82
C SER A 343 -1.41 4.12 16.90
N ALA A 344 -2.39 4.98 16.64
CA ALA A 344 -2.83 5.97 17.63
C ALA A 344 -3.84 5.41 18.66
N VAL A 345 -4.53 4.31 18.36
CA VAL A 345 -5.65 3.82 19.19
C VAL A 345 -5.54 2.34 19.59
N ASN A 346 -4.75 1.55 18.86
CA ASN A 346 -4.49 0.14 19.13
C ASN A 346 -3.10 -0.25 18.58
N PRO A 347 -2.00 0.28 19.16
CA PRO A 347 -0.66 0.06 18.63
C PRO A 347 -0.22 -1.41 18.73
N LEU A 348 0.40 -1.92 17.66
CA LEU A 348 1.12 -3.20 17.68
C LEU A 348 2.61 -2.95 17.95
N GLY A 349 3.08 -3.26 19.16
CA GLY A 349 4.48 -3.07 19.54
C GLY A 349 5.43 -4.01 18.80
N THR A 350 6.68 -3.57 18.59
CA THR A 350 7.74 -4.38 17.96
C THR A 350 7.92 -5.74 18.66
N GLU A 351 8.06 -5.73 19.99
CA GLU A 351 8.23 -6.95 20.80
C GLU A 351 7.02 -7.88 20.71
N GLU A 352 5.80 -7.32 20.62
CA GLU A 352 4.57 -8.09 20.47
C GLU A 352 4.52 -8.79 19.11
N LEU A 353 4.75 -8.05 18.02
CA LEU A 353 4.75 -8.62 16.66
C LEU A 353 5.71 -9.81 16.54
N PHE A 354 6.97 -9.63 16.96
CA PHE A 354 7.97 -10.70 16.87
C PHE A 354 7.72 -11.81 17.90
N GLY A 355 7.15 -11.49 19.07
CA GLY A 355 6.72 -12.46 20.07
C GLY A 355 5.61 -13.38 19.56
N PHE A 356 4.56 -12.81 18.96
CA PHE A 356 3.46 -13.56 18.36
C PHE A 356 3.93 -14.41 17.17
N SER A 357 4.78 -13.84 16.31
CA SER A 357 5.42 -14.60 15.22
C SER A 357 6.23 -15.79 15.73
N LEU A 358 7.03 -15.61 16.79
CA LEU A 358 7.78 -16.69 17.43
C LEU A 358 6.86 -17.77 18.01
N GLU A 359 5.77 -17.39 18.69
CA GLU A 359 4.78 -18.32 19.23
C GLU A 359 4.14 -19.17 18.12
N HIS A 360 3.74 -18.53 17.01
CA HIS A 360 3.20 -19.22 15.85
C HIS A 360 4.19 -20.25 15.30
N PHE A 361 5.45 -19.88 15.05
CA PHE A 361 6.42 -20.80 14.45
C PHE A 361 6.95 -21.86 15.41
N LYS A 362 6.89 -21.65 16.74
CA LYS A 362 7.12 -22.73 17.71
C LYS A 362 6.01 -23.77 17.68
N THR A 363 4.76 -23.34 17.49
CA THR A 363 3.59 -24.22 17.43
C THR A 363 3.46 -24.91 16.07
N PHE A 364 3.71 -24.19 14.98
CA PHE A 364 3.59 -24.63 13.59
C PHE A 364 4.91 -24.45 12.82
N PRO A 365 5.99 -25.15 13.20
CA PRO A 365 7.31 -24.91 12.63
C PRO A 365 7.35 -25.23 11.13
N TYR A 366 8.19 -24.49 10.41
CA TYR A 366 8.61 -24.91 9.09
C TYR A 366 9.40 -26.21 9.19
N LYS A 367 9.38 -26.99 8.10
CA LYS A 367 10.18 -28.20 7.98
C LYS A 367 11.35 -27.95 7.03
N ASN A 368 12.51 -28.47 7.37
CA ASN A 368 13.67 -28.45 6.48
C ASN A 368 13.53 -29.49 5.37
N SER A 369 14.54 -29.61 4.50
CA SER A 369 14.54 -30.57 3.39
C SER A 369 14.46 -32.04 3.82
N LYS A 370 14.75 -32.36 5.08
CA LYS A 370 14.64 -33.70 5.68
C LYS A 370 13.31 -33.91 6.40
N GLY A 371 12.37 -32.97 6.30
CA GLY A 371 11.08 -33.04 6.98
C GLY A 371 11.13 -32.72 8.48
N MET A 372 12.29 -32.36 9.03
CA MET A 372 12.46 -32.04 10.44
C MET A 372 12.03 -30.60 10.74
N PRO A 373 11.38 -30.33 11.88
CA PRO A 373 11.06 -28.97 12.33
C PRO A 373 12.31 -28.08 12.39
N ILE A 374 12.16 -26.84 11.93
CA ILE A 374 13.15 -25.77 12.07
C ILE A 374 12.90 -25.11 13.43
N ASN A 375 13.86 -25.24 14.33
CA ASN A 375 13.83 -24.54 15.61
C ASN A 375 14.36 -23.12 15.43
N ILE A 376 13.63 -22.14 15.95
CA ILE A 376 14.00 -20.73 15.88
C ILE A 376 14.05 -20.14 17.28
N GLU A 377 14.95 -19.17 17.47
CA GLU A 377 15.10 -18.42 18.71
C GLU A 377 14.43 -17.06 18.63
N LYS A 378 14.39 -16.33 19.76
CA LYS A 378 13.92 -14.95 19.78
C LYS A 378 14.79 -14.11 18.84
N LEU A 379 14.14 -13.32 17.98
CA LEU A 379 14.82 -12.41 17.07
C LEU A 379 15.57 -11.34 17.88
N LYS A 380 16.86 -11.14 17.62
CA LYS A 380 17.63 -10.04 18.22
C LYS A 380 17.22 -8.71 17.58
N LEU A 381 16.84 -7.73 18.38
CA LEU A 381 16.44 -6.40 17.90
C LEU A 381 17.60 -5.42 18.08
N PHE A 382 17.91 -4.67 17.03
CA PHE A 382 19.00 -3.69 17.04
C PHE A 382 18.45 -2.28 16.88
N ASN A 383 18.82 -1.37 17.77
CA ASN A 383 18.41 0.04 17.71
C ASN A 383 19.24 0.88 16.71
N SER A 384 20.18 0.26 16.00
CA SER A 384 20.96 0.88 14.92
C SER A 384 21.17 -0.11 13.77
N VAL A 385 21.31 0.41 12.54
CA VAL A 385 21.61 -0.40 11.36
C VAL A 385 23.07 -0.84 11.38
N GLU A 386 23.94 -0.04 11.99
CA GLU A 386 25.36 -0.29 12.18
C GLU A 386 25.59 -1.54 13.04
N ASP A 387 24.97 -1.62 14.21
CA ASP A 387 25.10 -2.78 15.11
C ASP A 387 24.53 -4.05 14.46
N PHE A 388 23.42 -3.91 13.75
CA PHE A 388 22.85 -5.01 12.97
C PHE A 388 23.81 -5.51 11.89
N ASN A 389 24.44 -4.60 11.15
CA ASN A 389 25.39 -4.94 10.10
C ASN A 389 26.59 -5.73 10.68
N SER A 390 27.12 -5.29 11.82
CA SER A 390 28.19 -6.00 12.53
C SER A 390 27.76 -7.40 12.97
N HIS A 391 26.55 -7.54 13.53
CA HIS A 391 26.01 -8.85 13.92
C HIS A 391 25.84 -9.81 12.73
N VAL A 392 25.34 -9.32 11.59
CA VAL A 392 25.14 -10.17 10.40
C VAL A 392 26.46 -10.63 9.79
N GLU A 393 27.50 -9.78 9.81
CA GLU A 393 28.87 -10.17 9.43
C GLU A 393 29.40 -11.27 10.36
N GLU A 394 29.31 -11.08 11.68
CA GLU A 394 29.78 -12.06 12.68
C GLU A 394 29.07 -13.42 12.55
N VAL A 395 27.74 -13.43 12.38
CA VAL A 395 26.97 -14.66 12.15
C VAL A 395 27.38 -15.35 10.83
N GLY A 396 27.72 -14.56 9.81
CA GLY A 396 28.23 -15.04 8.54
C GLY A 396 29.58 -15.74 8.65
N GLU A 397 30.48 -15.21 9.48
CA GLU A 397 31.83 -15.73 9.72
C GLU A 397 31.81 -16.99 10.60
N THR A 398 31.03 -16.97 11.69
CA THR A 398 31.00 -18.03 12.73
C THR A 398 30.21 -19.28 12.33
N SER A 399 29.39 -19.22 11.27
CA SER A 399 28.57 -20.34 10.82
C SER A 399 29.39 -21.42 10.10
N THR A 400 30.15 -22.24 10.82
CA THR A 400 31.10 -23.27 10.33
C THR A 400 30.49 -24.48 9.56
N GLY A 401 29.23 -24.44 9.17
CA GLY A 401 28.55 -25.52 8.44
C GLY A 401 28.91 -25.61 6.95
N SER A 402 28.60 -26.76 6.32
CA SER A 402 28.83 -27.13 4.91
C SER A 402 28.14 -26.25 3.84
N THR A 403 27.66 -25.06 4.23
CA THR A 403 26.99 -24.10 3.36
C THR A 403 28.03 -23.29 2.62
N SER A 404 27.92 -23.20 1.28
CA SER A 404 28.91 -22.51 0.46
C SER A 404 29.10 -21.05 0.89
N GLN A 405 30.35 -20.59 0.89
CA GLN A 405 30.72 -19.20 1.24
C GLN A 405 29.97 -18.19 0.36
N ARG A 406 29.69 -18.54 -0.89
CA ARG A 406 28.86 -17.75 -1.82
C ARG A 406 27.41 -17.57 -1.34
N PHE A 407 26.80 -18.61 -0.77
CA PHE A 407 25.44 -18.53 -0.24
C PHE A 407 25.37 -17.65 1.01
N LYS A 408 26.37 -17.75 1.90
CA LYS A 408 26.47 -16.90 3.11
C LYS A 408 26.57 -15.42 2.74
N LYS A 409 27.50 -15.07 1.84
CA LYS A 409 27.65 -13.70 1.35
C LYS A 409 26.34 -13.15 0.76
N LYS A 410 25.63 -13.97 -0.02
CA LYS A 410 24.31 -13.60 -0.57
C LYS A 410 23.27 -13.32 0.53
N LEU A 411 23.24 -14.12 1.59
CA LEU A 411 22.31 -13.91 2.71
C LEU A 411 22.62 -12.63 3.50
N ILE A 412 23.91 -12.33 3.71
CA ILE A 412 24.37 -11.08 4.34
C ILE A 412 23.91 -9.88 3.52
N GLU A 413 24.24 -9.85 2.22
CA GLU A 413 23.85 -8.77 1.30
C GLU A 413 22.33 -8.56 1.28
N GLN A 414 21.55 -9.65 1.22
CA GLN A 414 20.09 -9.56 1.26
C GLN A 414 19.57 -9.01 2.59
N SER A 415 20.19 -9.37 3.72
CA SER A 415 19.78 -8.90 5.05
C SER A 415 20.06 -7.41 5.22
N LYS A 416 21.26 -6.96 4.78
CA LYS A 416 21.62 -5.53 4.76
C LYS A 416 20.73 -4.72 3.83
N HIS A 417 20.39 -5.28 2.67
CA HIS A 417 19.47 -4.65 1.74
C HIS A 417 18.05 -4.49 2.33
N LEU A 418 17.50 -5.52 2.97
CA LEU A 418 16.21 -5.45 3.65
C LEU A 418 16.23 -4.42 4.79
N ALA A 419 17.28 -4.39 5.60
CA ALA A 419 17.46 -3.38 6.64
C ALA A 419 17.41 -1.96 6.07
N LYS A 420 18.13 -1.71 4.97
CA LYS A 420 18.13 -0.40 4.30
C LYS A 420 16.74 0.01 3.79
N ILE A 421 15.99 -0.92 3.21
CA ILE A 421 14.65 -0.62 2.67
C ILE A 421 13.65 -0.37 3.79
N TYR A 422 13.71 -1.15 4.88
CA TYR A 422 12.68 -1.09 5.92
C TYR A 422 13.00 -0.11 7.05
N GLN A 423 14.23 0.39 7.15
CA GLN A 423 14.66 1.34 8.19
C GLN A 423 13.68 2.51 8.39
N PRO A 424 13.16 3.19 7.35
CA PRO A 424 12.19 4.28 7.54
C PRO A 424 10.95 3.89 8.34
N TYR A 425 10.51 2.65 8.14
CA TYR A 425 9.29 2.10 8.70
C TYR A 425 9.53 1.46 10.07
N THR A 426 10.66 0.78 10.26
CA THR A 426 11.00 0.12 11.54
C THR A 426 11.47 1.09 12.62
N PHE A 427 11.86 2.31 12.24
CA PHE A 427 12.21 3.39 13.17
C PHE A 427 11.18 4.53 13.13
N TYR A 428 9.98 4.30 12.58
CA TYR A 428 8.98 5.34 12.42
C TYR A 428 8.36 5.77 13.76
N LYS A 429 8.49 7.07 14.07
CA LYS A 429 8.01 7.65 15.34
C LYS A 429 6.67 8.38 15.23
N GLY A 430 6.09 8.42 14.03
CA GLY A 430 4.75 8.96 13.81
C GLY A 430 3.66 7.99 14.30
N ARG A 431 2.56 8.54 14.80
CA ARG A 431 1.32 7.82 15.14
C ARG A 431 0.17 8.50 14.42
N PHE A 432 -0.51 7.76 13.54
CA PHE A 432 -1.53 8.32 12.67
C PHE A 432 -2.83 8.49 13.43
N ASP A 433 -3.21 9.73 13.69
CA ASP A 433 -4.53 10.07 14.21
C ASP A 433 -5.60 9.57 13.25
N ASN A 434 -6.65 8.95 13.76
CA ASN A 434 -7.76 8.43 12.97
C ASN A 434 -9.12 8.98 13.45
N THR A 435 -9.12 10.21 13.99
CA THR A 435 -10.33 10.83 14.58
C THR A 435 -11.47 10.98 13.57
N ASN A 436 -11.18 11.34 12.32
CA ASN A 436 -12.19 11.42 11.25
C ASN A 436 -12.71 10.03 10.89
N THR A 437 -11.84 9.03 10.80
CA THR A 437 -12.25 7.63 10.61
C THR A 437 -13.14 7.14 11.75
N GLN A 438 -12.82 7.49 13.01
CA GLN A 438 -13.65 7.16 14.16
C GLN A 438 -15.03 7.82 14.08
N LYS A 439 -15.11 9.08 13.63
CA LYS A 439 -16.39 9.76 13.40
C LYS A 439 -17.27 9.07 12.35
N LEU A 440 -16.70 8.31 11.40
CA LEU A 440 -17.50 7.50 10.47
C LEU A 440 -18.19 6.36 11.23
N ILE A 441 -17.46 5.68 12.11
CA ILE A 441 -17.98 4.60 12.95
C ILE A 441 -19.05 5.14 13.91
N ASP A 442 -18.83 6.32 14.48
CA ASP A 442 -19.74 6.92 15.46
C ASP A 442 -21.12 7.23 14.85
N LYS A 443 -21.19 7.47 13.54
CA LYS A 443 -22.44 7.69 12.79
C LYS A 443 -23.21 6.40 12.46
N MET A 444 -22.56 5.25 12.55
CA MET A 444 -23.18 3.95 12.22
C MET A 444 -24.07 3.45 13.35
N SER A 445 -25.14 2.73 12.99
CA SER A 445 -25.93 1.96 13.94
C SER A 445 -25.10 0.82 14.56
N GLU A 446 -25.60 0.19 15.63
CA GLU A 446 -24.91 -0.94 16.24
C GLU A 446 -24.81 -2.14 15.28
N GLU A 447 -25.86 -2.38 14.48
CA GLU A 447 -25.91 -3.41 13.45
C GLU A 447 -24.91 -3.14 12.32
N GLU A 448 -24.80 -1.89 11.86
CA GLU A 448 -23.82 -1.48 10.86
C GLU A 448 -22.39 -1.65 11.39
N ARG A 449 -22.13 -1.25 12.64
CA ARG A 449 -20.81 -1.45 13.28
C ARG A 449 -20.44 -2.93 13.36
N LYS A 450 -21.40 -3.82 13.64
CA LYS A 450 -21.16 -5.27 13.71
C LYS A 450 -20.97 -5.93 12.34
N SER A 451 -21.79 -5.56 11.36
CA SER A 451 -21.80 -6.18 10.03
C SER A 451 -20.73 -5.64 9.08
N PHE A 452 -20.34 -4.37 9.25
CA PHE A 452 -19.41 -3.67 8.38
C PHE A 452 -18.09 -3.32 9.05
N GLY A 453 -17.99 -3.52 10.37
CA GLY A 453 -16.97 -2.96 11.25
C GLY A 453 -15.54 -2.85 10.68
N PHE A 454 -14.98 -1.66 10.83
CA PHE A 454 -13.58 -1.33 10.53
C PHE A 454 -12.92 -0.61 11.72
N ASP A 455 -13.45 -0.85 12.92
CA ASP A 455 -12.87 -0.33 14.16
C ASP A 455 -11.60 -1.11 14.51
N VAL A 456 -10.46 -0.51 14.19
CA VAL A 456 -9.13 -1.08 14.47
C VAL A 456 -8.87 -1.33 15.96
N ARG A 457 -9.64 -0.73 16.87
CA ARG A 457 -9.56 -1.02 18.33
C ARG A 457 -10.06 -2.42 18.69
N SER A 458 -10.83 -3.04 17.80
CA SER A 458 -11.37 -4.39 17.98
C SER A 458 -10.42 -5.50 17.53
N ILE A 459 -9.23 -5.16 17.02
CA ILE A 459 -8.24 -6.14 16.58
C ILE A 459 -7.57 -6.75 17.82
N ASP A 460 -7.75 -8.06 18.01
CA ASP A 460 -6.88 -8.85 18.87
C ASP A 460 -5.61 -9.18 18.09
N TRP A 461 -4.51 -8.49 18.40
CA TRP A 461 -3.26 -8.64 17.68
C TRP A 461 -2.68 -10.04 17.76
N LYS A 462 -2.81 -10.70 18.92
CA LYS A 462 -2.31 -12.06 19.09
C LYS A 462 -3.08 -13.01 18.20
N ASP A 463 -4.41 -12.97 18.27
CA ASP A 463 -5.26 -13.83 17.44
C ASP A 463 -5.03 -13.56 15.94
N TYR A 464 -5.01 -12.29 15.56
CA TYR A 464 -4.81 -11.88 14.18
C TYR A 464 -3.47 -12.37 13.63
N ILE A 465 -2.34 -12.12 14.32
CA ILE A 465 -1.02 -12.53 13.82
C ILE A 465 -0.85 -14.05 13.86
N CYS A 466 -1.15 -14.70 15.00
CA CYS A 466 -0.86 -16.13 15.20
C CYS A 466 -1.80 -17.06 14.44
N TYR A 467 -3.09 -16.72 14.38
CA TYR A 467 -4.13 -17.66 13.94
C TYR A 467 -4.86 -17.23 12.66
N THR A 468 -4.72 -15.96 12.24
CA THR A 468 -5.34 -15.45 11.01
C THR A 468 -4.32 -15.16 9.91
N HIS A 469 -3.42 -14.20 10.11
CA HIS A 469 -2.50 -13.69 9.10
C HIS A 469 -1.42 -14.70 8.71
N LEU A 470 -0.64 -15.22 9.68
CA LEU A 470 0.44 -16.18 9.38
C LEU A 470 -0.08 -17.50 8.76
N PRO A 471 -1.17 -18.11 9.26
CA PRO A 471 -1.82 -19.23 8.56
C PRO A 471 -2.31 -18.85 7.16
N GLY A 472 -2.88 -17.65 7.01
CA GLY A 472 -3.31 -17.08 5.75
C GLY A 472 -2.20 -16.99 4.71
N LEU A 473 -1.05 -16.44 5.09
CA LEU A 473 0.15 -16.39 4.26
C LEU A 473 0.60 -17.77 3.80
N ARG A 474 0.63 -18.73 4.73
CA ARG A 474 1.03 -20.10 4.42
C ARG A 474 0.10 -20.72 3.39
N ARG A 475 -1.21 -20.56 3.56
CA ARG A 475 -2.24 -21.11 2.66
C ARG A 475 -2.20 -20.45 1.28
N ASN A 476 -2.20 -19.12 1.24
CA ASN A 476 -2.50 -18.37 0.01
C ASN A 476 -1.25 -17.97 -0.78
N VAL A 477 -0.10 -17.83 -0.12
CA VAL A 477 1.14 -17.33 -0.76
C VAL A 477 2.18 -18.44 -0.90
N LEU A 478 2.32 -19.29 0.11
CA LEU A 478 3.36 -20.32 0.14
C LEU A 478 2.93 -21.66 -0.44
N MET A 479 1.68 -22.10 -0.22
CA MET A 479 1.15 -23.35 -0.77
C MET A 479 0.44 -23.17 -2.12
N GLY A 480 0.11 -21.93 -2.51
CA GLY A 480 -0.45 -21.59 -3.82
C GLY A 480 0.58 -21.52 -4.96
N ARG A 481 1.77 -22.10 -4.79
CA ARG A 481 2.86 -22.14 -5.79
C ARG A 481 3.47 -23.52 -5.92
#